data_AF-A0AAV5SK61-F1
#
_entry.id   AF-A0AAV5SK61-F1
#
_cell.length_a   1.000
_cell.length_b   1.000
_cell.length_c   1.000
_cell.angle_alpha   90.00
_cell.angle_beta   90.00
_cell.angle_gamma   90.00
#
_symmetry.space_group_name_H-M   'P 1'
#
loop_
_entity.id
_entity.type
_entity.pdbx_description
1 polymer ?
#
loop_
_entity_poly.entity_id
_entity_poly.type
_entity_poly.pdbx_seq_one_letter_code
_entity_poly.pdbx_strand_id
1 'polypeptide(L)'
;RRPLTTVLSSVSIRSLLSCRQFCAPSTSTDDQIMTVRTTGIRWTQDGVDRTQSGVYWGEGDPRNTIVDRNNDPTDYRGSMLRSIAMALKQAKKDGLKRVRVLTDFKFKDQDYRKELQKMKKRGFTMRNRRQLPNSELYDEIVKSMDEIEVEFEYRSPWLLNSQGNEVMKLLREDRRKKHPDANVTNFTAKDYTSDWMISPKVSFPLKGRTVPTVYTVGRLELNPYTGFKLGSYASLWAPESIEHLEIRQRPLGSTQRLSILPVTHFRAQLIAIHDSIQEAQVLNIPEIRVITDSLHFMHFFKTGWQKMDGTPCANHRWYLKIKALTETTQVHFQGIQNTEDTEDELLMKVHELANNGLRFPIQNNDTKGHGMSVDELLAGKDAVYSVEGTSTRRARIFKKATGCPLGVLWDRMDGVPLEEDEGKAADSCMDGVEKKTPCAMLHSMMEHADKMCFECVVIRTNNPKLVRSTLASLEIWHRNEWNDSKNREVKEQELWKRIWEIKERIEIIWDLIEEVDEVMDEPYLAKYRKRVRKKKTEIKKGRPKETAKGLSS
;
A
#
# COMPACT_ATOMS: atom_id res chain seq x y z
N ARG A 1 -53.09 46.66 -29.69
CA ARG A 1 -53.77 45.83 -28.68
C ARG A 1 -53.11 44.45 -28.72
N ARG A 2 -52.50 43.98 -27.62
CA ARG A 2 -52.03 42.59 -27.38
C ARG A 2 -53.24 41.59 -27.41
N PRO A 3 -53.12 40.24 -27.25
CA PRO A 3 -51.94 39.40 -26.92
C PRO A 3 -51.83 37.96 -27.55
N LEU A 4 -50.75 37.24 -27.16
CA LEU A 4 -50.58 35.77 -26.89
C LEU A 4 -50.58 34.80 -28.12
N THR A 5 -49.84 33.68 -28.22
CA THR A 5 -49.29 32.73 -27.22
C THR A 5 -48.17 31.86 -27.84
N THR A 6 -47.23 31.39 -27.02
CA THR A 6 -46.17 30.39 -27.26
C THR A 6 -46.71 28.95 -27.38
N VAL A 7 -46.02 28.02 -28.08
CA VAL A 7 -45.59 26.66 -27.61
C VAL A 7 -44.81 25.91 -28.71
N LEU A 8 -43.80 25.16 -28.24
CA LEU A 8 -42.74 24.36 -28.88
C LEU A 8 -43.24 23.08 -29.61
N SER A 9 -42.45 22.55 -30.55
CA SER A 9 -41.76 21.24 -30.39
C SER A 9 -41.08 20.69 -31.67
N SER A 10 -39.84 20.21 -31.45
CA SER A 10 -39.15 19.06 -32.08
C SER A 10 -39.21 18.81 -33.60
N VAL A 11 -38.04 18.92 -34.25
CA VAL A 11 -37.74 18.20 -35.50
C VAL A 11 -36.76 17.06 -35.19
N SER A 12 -37.22 15.84 -35.46
CA SER A 12 -36.45 14.60 -35.43
C SER A 12 -35.90 14.33 -36.84
N ILE A 13 -34.59 14.11 -36.99
CA ILE A 13 -34.02 13.55 -38.22
C ILE A 13 -33.31 12.24 -37.85
N ARG A 14 -34.01 11.13 -38.11
CA ARG A 14 -33.43 9.79 -38.18
C ARG A 14 -32.93 9.55 -39.61
N SER A 15 -31.62 9.36 -39.71
CA SER A 15 -30.95 8.22 -40.36
C SER A 15 -31.80 7.35 -41.29
N LEU A 16 -31.42 7.31 -42.58
CA LEU A 16 -31.45 6.11 -43.43
C LEU A 16 -30.41 6.23 -44.58
N LEU A 17 -29.40 5.36 -44.51
CA LEU A 17 -28.72 4.60 -45.57
C LEU A 17 -28.32 5.27 -46.91
N SER A 18 -27.02 5.22 -47.21
CA SER A 18 -26.53 4.86 -48.55
C SER A 18 -25.18 4.16 -48.44
N CYS A 19 -25.15 2.88 -48.81
CA CYS A 19 -23.95 2.19 -49.25
C CYS A 19 -23.21 3.03 -50.29
N ARG A 20 -21.92 3.26 -50.07
CA ARG A 20 -20.95 3.46 -51.17
C ARG A 20 -19.74 2.59 -50.89
N GLN A 21 -19.64 1.52 -51.68
CA GLN A 21 -18.35 0.97 -52.08
C GLN A 21 -17.50 2.15 -52.55
N PHE A 22 -16.38 2.38 -51.86
CA PHE A 22 -15.29 3.15 -52.41
C PHE A 22 -14.04 2.29 -52.40
N CYS A 23 -13.46 2.24 -53.60
CA CYS A 23 -12.33 1.45 -54.02
C CYS A 23 -11.15 1.50 -53.05
N ALA A 24 -10.48 0.36 -52.93
CA ALA A 24 -9.11 0.31 -52.43
C ALA A 24 -8.23 1.29 -53.23
N PRO A 25 -7.44 2.15 -52.57
CA PRO A 25 -6.31 2.76 -53.25
C PRO A 25 -5.20 1.71 -53.33
N SER A 26 -5.05 1.11 -54.50
CA SER A 26 -3.78 0.56 -54.94
C SER A 26 -2.81 1.73 -55.14
N THR A 27 -1.96 2.00 -54.15
CA THR A 27 -0.84 2.93 -54.30
C THR A 27 0.46 2.19 -54.06
N SER A 28 1.19 2.05 -55.16
CA SER A 28 2.63 1.83 -55.31
C SER A 28 3.45 1.59 -54.04
N THR A 29 4.11 0.43 -54.00
CA THR A 29 5.33 0.14 -53.25
C THR A 29 6.44 1.08 -53.72
N ASP A 30 6.39 2.33 -53.28
CA ASP A 30 7.58 3.14 -53.16
C ASP A 30 8.24 2.81 -51.82
N ASP A 31 9.56 2.85 -51.78
CA ASP A 31 10.47 2.26 -50.79
C ASP A 31 10.41 2.97 -49.41
N GLN A 32 9.20 3.18 -48.88
CA GLN A 32 8.93 3.96 -47.69
C GLN A 32 9.36 3.18 -46.45
N ILE A 33 10.54 3.54 -45.93
CA ILE A 33 11.08 2.97 -44.70
C ILE A 33 10.12 3.29 -43.55
N MET A 34 9.39 2.28 -43.10
CA MET A 34 8.49 2.42 -41.95
C MET A 34 9.31 2.64 -40.68
N THR A 35 8.97 3.69 -39.93
CA THR A 35 9.66 4.05 -38.71
C THR A 35 8.86 3.59 -37.49
N VAL A 36 9.51 2.85 -36.59
CA VAL A 36 8.94 2.39 -35.32
C VAL A 36 9.74 2.93 -34.15
N ARG A 37 9.05 3.31 -33.07
CA ARG A 37 9.66 3.78 -31.84
C ARG A 37 9.50 2.73 -30.74
N THR A 38 10.61 2.35 -30.10
CA THR A 38 10.62 1.33 -29.05
C THR A 38 11.16 1.90 -27.74
N THR A 39 10.70 1.34 -26.63
CA THR A 39 11.19 1.71 -25.29
C THR A 39 11.00 0.59 -24.28
N GLY A 40 11.79 0.60 -23.21
CA GLY A 40 11.64 -0.27 -22.05
C GLY A 40 11.78 0.51 -20.76
N ILE A 41 10.90 0.27 -19.79
CA ILE A 41 10.99 0.85 -18.45
C ILE A 41 10.94 -0.25 -17.38
N ARG A 42 11.61 -0.01 -16.26
CA ARG A 42 11.59 -0.87 -15.07
C ARG A 42 11.47 0.00 -13.84
N TRP A 43 10.61 -0.38 -12.90
CA TRP A 43 10.50 0.28 -11.60
C TRP A 43 10.05 -0.73 -10.55
N THR A 44 10.35 -0.42 -9.29
CA THR A 44 9.90 -1.21 -8.14
C THR A 44 8.72 -0.50 -7.49
N GLN A 45 7.64 -1.23 -7.24
CA GLN A 45 6.46 -0.72 -6.56
C GLN A 45 5.98 -1.76 -5.55
N ASP A 46 5.86 -1.37 -4.28
CA ASP A 46 5.39 -2.23 -3.18
C ASP A 46 6.22 -3.54 -3.05
N GLY A 47 7.53 -3.46 -3.28
CA GLY A 47 8.44 -4.62 -3.25
C GLY A 47 8.36 -5.54 -4.47
N VAL A 48 7.50 -5.23 -5.45
CA VAL A 48 7.37 -5.98 -6.70
C VAL A 48 8.09 -5.24 -7.81
N ASP A 49 8.99 -5.94 -8.51
CA ASP A 49 9.66 -5.41 -9.69
C ASP A 49 8.74 -5.51 -10.91
N ARG A 50 8.53 -4.37 -11.58
CA ARG A 50 7.68 -4.27 -12.76
C ARG A 50 8.50 -3.83 -13.96
N THR A 51 8.23 -4.44 -15.12
CA THR A 51 8.81 -4.06 -16.41
C THR A 51 7.70 -3.77 -17.41
N GLN A 52 7.91 -2.74 -18.24
CA GLN A 52 7.07 -2.47 -19.40
C GLN A 52 7.94 -2.40 -20.66
N SER A 53 7.47 -3.02 -21.74
CA SER A 53 8.07 -2.94 -23.08
C SER A 53 7.05 -2.33 -24.02
N GLY A 54 7.39 -1.22 -24.70
CA GLY A 54 6.48 -0.47 -25.56
C GLY A 54 6.96 -0.39 -27.01
N VAL A 55 6.03 -0.57 -27.96
CA VAL A 55 6.27 -0.43 -29.41
C VAL A 55 5.22 0.48 -30.02
N TYR A 56 5.64 1.60 -30.62
CA TYR A 56 4.79 2.63 -31.22
C TYR A 56 5.12 2.83 -32.70
N TRP A 57 4.15 2.55 -33.56
CA TRP A 57 4.26 2.66 -35.03
C TRP A 57 3.69 3.97 -35.57
N GLY A 58 2.83 4.65 -34.82
CA GLY A 58 2.14 5.87 -35.24
C GLY A 58 0.82 6.04 -34.50
N GLU A 59 0.20 7.21 -34.62
CA GLU A 59 -1.09 7.45 -33.97
C GLU A 59 -2.17 6.55 -34.59
N GLY A 60 -2.97 5.87 -33.74
CA GLY A 60 -4.04 4.98 -34.19
C GLY A 60 -3.58 3.61 -34.70
N ASP A 61 -2.28 3.38 -34.89
CA ASP A 61 -1.78 2.17 -35.55
C ASP A 61 -2.16 0.89 -34.74
N PRO A 62 -2.76 -0.14 -35.36
CA PRO A 62 -3.21 -1.34 -34.65
C PRO A 62 -2.07 -2.15 -34.02
N ARG A 63 -0.82 -1.92 -34.42
CA ARG A 63 0.37 -2.62 -33.91
C ARG A 63 0.94 -2.01 -32.64
N ASN A 64 0.49 -0.81 -32.27
CA ASN A 64 0.86 -0.15 -31.03
C ASN A 64 0.57 -1.06 -29.83
N THR A 65 1.61 -1.41 -29.08
CA THR A 65 1.51 -2.41 -28.02
C THR A 65 2.33 -2.00 -26.79
N ILE A 66 1.79 -2.27 -25.60
CA ILE A 66 2.49 -2.25 -24.33
C ILE A 66 2.37 -3.65 -23.71
N VAL A 67 3.49 -4.23 -23.28
CA VAL A 67 3.51 -5.48 -22.53
C VAL A 67 4.00 -5.21 -21.11
N ASP A 68 3.18 -5.56 -20.13
CA ASP A 68 3.45 -5.44 -18.70
C ASP A 68 3.90 -6.80 -18.14
N ARG A 69 4.94 -6.84 -17.31
CA ARG A 69 5.32 -8.04 -16.54
C ARG A 69 5.70 -7.70 -15.10
N ASN A 70 5.33 -8.60 -14.20
CA ASN A 70 5.69 -8.55 -12.78
C ASN A 70 6.75 -9.61 -12.48
N ASN A 71 7.70 -9.28 -11.61
CA ASN A 71 8.82 -10.15 -11.23
C ASN A 71 9.60 -10.70 -12.43
N ASP A 72 9.76 -9.88 -13.47
CA ASP A 72 10.49 -10.27 -14.67
C ASP A 72 11.99 -10.44 -14.34
N PRO A 73 12.61 -11.61 -14.58
CA PRO A 73 14.05 -11.79 -14.37
C PRO A 73 14.89 -10.89 -15.29
N THR A 74 14.25 -10.30 -16.30
CA THR A 74 14.84 -9.39 -17.29
C THR A 74 15.19 -8.03 -16.66
N ASP A 75 16.45 -7.61 -16.81
CA ASP A 75 16.91 -6.29 -16.34
C ASP A 75 16.29 -5.13 -17.15
N TYR A 76 16.54 -3.88 -16.71
CA TYR A 76 16.09 -2.68 -17.44
C TYR A 76 16.56 -2.66 -18.91
N ARG A 77 17.73 -3.23 -19.20
CA ARG A 77 18.23 -3.35 -20.57
C ARG A 77 17.45 -4.37 -21.39
N GLY A 78 17.09 -5.49 -20.80
CA GLY A 78 16.32 -6.51 -21.47
C GLY A 78 14.88 -6.08 -21.76
N SER A 79 14.27 -5.18 -20.98
CA SER A 79 12.96 -4.61 -21.36
C SER A 79 13.04 -3.74 -22.62
N MET A 80 14.13 -2.99 -22.81
CA MET A 80 14.39 -2.24 -24.04
C MET A 80 14.70 -3.18 -25.23
N LEU A 81 15.52 -4.21 -25.02
CA LEU A 81 15.80 -5.21 -26.07
C LEU A 81 14.53 -5.97 -26.48
N ARG A 82 13.65 -6.24 -25.53
CA ARG A 82 12.38 -6.91 -25.80
C ARG A 82 11.46 -6.07 -26.66
N SER A 83 11.37 -4.76 -26.43
CA SER A 83 10.56 -3.90 -27.29
C SER A 83 11.09 -3.81 -28.72
N ILE A 84 12.42 -3.84 -28.91
CA ILE A 84 13.03 -3.98 -30.25
C ILE A 84 12.62 -5.32 -30.89
N ALA A 85 12.79 -6.43 -30.18
CA ALA A 85 12.48 -7.76 -30.70
C ALA A 85 10.98 -7.89 -31.07
N MET A 86 10.10 -7.33 -30.24
CA MET A 86 8.66 -7.24 -30.52
C MET A 86 8.35 -6.44 -31.80
N ALA A 87 8.99 -5.28 -31.99
CA ALA A 87 8.80 -4.48 -33.19
C ALA A 87 9.22 -5.23 -34.46
N LEU A 88 10.36 -5.93 -34.42
CA LEU A 88 10.83 -6.72 -35.56
C LEU A 88 9.93 -7.93 -35.85
N LYS A 89 9.40 -8.59 -34.82
CA LYS A 89 8.39 -9.65 -34.98
C LYS A 89 7.11 -9.13 -35.66
N GLN A 90 6.65 -7.94 -35.26
CA GLN A 90 5.49 -7.29 -35.89
C GLN A 90 5.78 -6.95 -37.35
N ALA A 91 6.95 -6.35 -37.65
CA ALA A 91 7.38 -6.04 -39.00
C ALA A 91 7.44 -7.29 -39.90
N LYS A 92 8.01 -8.39 -39.38
CA LYS A 92 8.07 -9.68 -40.07
C LYS A 92 6.67 -10.21 -40.40
N LYS A 93 5.77 -10.16 -39.42
CA LYS A 93 4.38 -10.63 -39.57
C LYS A 93 3.64 -9.84 -40.66
N ASP A 94 3.93 -8.56 -40.79
CA ASP A 94 3.33 -7.67 -41.79
C ASP A 94 4.03 -7.74 -43.16
N GLY A 95 5.09 -8.56 -43.30
CA GLY A 95 5.84 -8.70 -44.55
C GLY A 95 6.69 -7.48 -44.93
N LEU A 96 7.06 -6.64 -43.95
CA LEU A 96 7.91 -5.47 -44.20
C LEU A 96 9.34 -5.92 -44.55
N LYS A 97 9.88 -5.39 -45.65
CA LYS A 97 11.26 -5.68 -46.11
C LYS A 97 12.30 -4.79 -45.43
N ARG A 98 11.91 -3.57 -45.05
CA ARG A 98 12.81 -2.58 -44.44
C ARG A 98 12.11 -1.76 -43.34
N VAL A 99 12.77 -1.57 -42.21
CA VAL A 99 12.23 -0.84 -41.04
C VAL A 99 13.32 -0.01 -40.35
N ARG A 100 12.98 1.21 -39.95
CA ARG A 100 13.80 2.05 -39.08
C ARG A 100 13.31 1.96 -37.63
N VAL A 101 14.17 1.53 -36.72
CA VAL A 101 13.89 1.37 -35.29
C VAL A 101 14.55 2.51 -34.51
N LEU A 102 13.73 3.44 -34.02
CA LEU A 102 14.12 4.49 -33.09
C LEU A 102 14.02 3.95 -31.66
N THR A 103 15.17 3.74 -31.00
CA THR A 103 15.22 3.12 -29.67
C THR A 103 16.02 3.95 -28.66
N ASP A 104 15.61 3.88 -27.40
CA ASP A 104 16.36 4.42 -26.26
C ASP A 104 17.46 3.47 -25.75
N PHE A 105 17.60 2.29 -26.36
CA PHE A 105 18.69 1.38 -26.09
C PHE A 105 19.97 1.82 -26.81
N LYS A 106 20.97 2.27 -26.05
CA LYS A 106 22.27 2.69 -26.59
C LYS A 106 23.27 1.53 -26.65
N PHE A 107 23.64 1.13 -27.86
CA PHE A 107 24.79 0.25 -28.11
C PHE A 107 26.13 1.00 -27.89
N LYS A 108 27.22 0.25 -27.72
CA LYS A 108 28.56 0.84 -27.50
C LYS A 108 29.15 1.39 -28.79
N ASP A 109 28.91 0.72 -29.90
CA ASP A 109 29.25 1.17 -31.24
C ASP A 109 28.07 1.97 -31.83
N GLN A 110 28.37 2.93 -32.70
CA GLN A 110 27.33 3.66 -33.44
C GLN A 110 26.69 2.77 -34.51
N ASP A 111 27.42 1.75 -34.99
CA ASP A 111 26.90 0.72 -35.89
C ASP A 111 26.36 -0.49 -35.10
N TYR A 112 25.04 -0.50 -34.91
CA TYR A 112 24.33 -1.49 -34.12
C TYR A 112 24.45 -2.89 -34.74
N ARG A 113 24.45 -2.97 -36.09
CA ARG A 113 24.55 -4.24 -36.82
C ARG A 113 25.93 -4.87 -36.62
N LYS A 114 26.98 -4.08 -36.71
CA LYS A 114 28.36 -4.53 -36.47
C LYS A 114 28.55 -5.03 -35.04
N GLU A 115 27.98 -4.33 -34.05
CA GLU A 115 28.09 -4.75 -32.65
C GLU A 115 27.33 -6.07 -32.39
N LEU A 116 26.09 -6.19 -32.89
CA LEU A 116 25.31 -7.43 -32.76
C LEU A 116 25.99 -8.62 -33.44
N GLN A 117 26.57 -8.45 -34.63
CA GLN A 117 27.34 -9.50 -35.30
C GLN A 117 28.59 -9.90 -34.51
N LYS A 118 29.28 -8.94 -33.89
CA LYS A 118 30.42 -9.21 -33.00
C LYS A 118 30.01 -10.03 -31.77
N MET A 119 28.82 -9.78 -31.23
CA MET A 119 28.26 -10.58 -30.14
C MET A 119 27.86 -11.99 -30.61
N LYS A 120 27.23 -12.12 -31.79
CA LYS A 120 26.87 -13.40 -32.43
C LYS A 120 28.10 -14.28 -32.65
N LYS A 121 29.19 -13.72 -33.19
CA LYS A 121 30.47 -14.42 -33.40
C LYS A 121 31.10 -14.96 -32.11
N ARG A 122 30.75 -14.40 -30.95
CA ARG A 122 31.19 -14.86 -29.62
C ARG A 122 30.18 -15.81 -28.97
N GLY A 123 29.14 -16.24 -29.68
CA GLY A 123 28.05 -17.05 -29.13
C GLY A 123 27.28 -16.33 -28.02
N PHE A 124 27.23 -14.99 -28.05
CA PHE A 124 26.67 -14.17 -26.97
C PHE A 124 27.28 -14.47 -25.59
N THR A 125 28.59 -14.72 -25.53
CA THR A 125 29.32 -14.90 -24.28
C THR A 125 30.13 -13.65 -23.89
N MET A 126 30.24 -13.41 -22.59
CA MET A 126 31.08 -12.38 -21.99
C MET A 126 32.56 -12.82 -21.95
N ARG A 127 33.49 -11.87 -21.71
CA ARG A 127 34.94 -12.15 -21.65
C ARG A 127 35.32 -13.21 -20.60
N ASN A 128 34.51 -13.34 -19.54
CA ASN A 128 34.67 -14.33 -18.47
C ASN A 128 34.02 -15.69 -18.78
N ARG A 129 33.68 -15.97 -20.06
CA ARG A 129 33.00 -17.17 -20.54
C ARG A 129 31.58 -17.41 -19.98
N ARG A 130 31.00 -16.44 -19.27
CA ARG A 130 29.58 -16.50 -18.87
C ARG A 130 28.66 -16.06 -20.01
N GLN A 131 27.44 -16.57 -20.04
CA GLN A 131 26.42 -16.13 -20.99
C GLN A 131 26.10 -14.65 -20.80
N LEU A 132 25.92 -13.90 -21.89
CA LEU A 132 25.49 -12.52 -21.83
C LEU A 132 24.05 -12.43 -21.27
N PRO A 133 23.75 -11.53 -20.33
CA PRO A 133 22.39 -11.33 -19.85
C PRO A 133 21.46 -10.99 -21.01
N ASN A 134 20.28 -11.61 -21.02
CA ASN A 134 19.30 -11.49 -22.10
C ASN A 134 19.80 -11.95 -23.48
N SER A 135 20.79 -12.85 -23.55
CA SER A 135 21.35 -13.36 -24.82
C SER A 135 20.29 -13.85 -25.82
N GLU A 136 19.19 -14.44 -25.33
CA GLU A 136 18.04 -14.87 -26.13
C GLU A 136 17.41 -13.72 -26.94
N LEU A 137 17.29 -12.52 -26.36
CA LEU A 137 16.72 -11.36 -27.04
C LEU A 137 17.68 -10.82 -28.12
N TYR A 138 18.99 -10.85 -27.86
CA TYR A 138 19.98 -10.48 -28.88
C TYR A 138 19.97 -11.44 -30.06
N ASP A 139 19.87 -12.74 -29.81
CA ASP A 139 19.76 -13.76 -30.86
C ASP A 139 18.49 -13.59 -31.70
N GLU A 140 17.35 -13.30 -31.04
CA GLU A 140 16.08 -13.02 -31.70
C GLU A 140 16.14 -11.78 -32.62
N ILE A 141 16.77 -10.69 -32.15
CA ILE A 141 16.97 -9.48 -32.95
C ILE A 141 17.85 -9.80 -34.18
N VAL A 142 18.97 -10.50 -33.97
CA VAL A 142 19.88 -10.87 -35.05
C VAL A 142 19.20 -11.73 -36.11
N LYS A 143 18.44 -12.76 -35.69
CA LYS A 143 17.64 -13.59 -36.62
C LYS A 143 16.66 -12.75 -37.43
N SER A 144 16.02 -11.77 -36.80
CA SER A 144 15.09 -10.87 -37.49
C SER A 144 15.79 -9.92 -38.48
N MET A 145 17.03 -9.50 -38.18
CA MET A 145 17.86 -8.67 -39.07
C MET A 145 18.44 -9.42 -40.27
N ASP A 146 18.51 -10.75 -40.20
CA ASP A 146 18.92 -11.59 -41.33
C ASP A 146 17.78 -11.67 -42.38
N GLU A 147 16.54 -11.38 -41.98
CA GLU A 147 15.34 -11.46 -42.83
C GLU A 147 14.77 -10.09 -43.24
N ILE A 148 14.95 -9.05 -42.41
CA ILE A 148 14.46 -7.69 -42.64
C ILE A 148 15.66 -6.73 -42.65
N GLU A 149 15.68 -5.77 -43.56
CA GLU A 149 16.64 -4.68 -43.52
C GLU A 149 16.27 -3.71 -42.38
N VAL A 150 17.08 -3.68 -41.33
CA VAL A 150 16.82 -2.86 -40.13
C VAL A 150 17.83 -1.74 -40.00
N GLU A 151 17.34 -0.50 -39.95
CA GLU A 151 18.12 0.67 -39.56
C GLU A 151 17.86 1.00 -38.09
N PHE A 152 18.91 1.03 -37.28
CA PHE A 152 18.78 1.46 -35.88
C PHE A 152 19.21 2.91 -35.73
N GLU A 153 18.42 3.67 -34.98
CA GLU A 153 18.76 5.03 -34.61
C GLU A 153 18.52 5.22 -33.11
N TYR A 154 19.54 5.71 -32.42
CA TYR A 154 19.43 6.05 -31.00
C TYR A 154 18.58 7.30 -30.86
N ARG A 155 17.54 7.21 -30.02
CA ARG A 155 16.78 8.36 -29.58
C ARG A 155 16.91 8.52 -28.07
N SER A 156 17.10 9.74 -27.59
CA SER A 156 16.91 10.02 -26.17
C SER A 156 15.48 9.60 -25.75
N PRO A 157 15.32 8.92 -24.60
CA PRO A 157 13.99 8.63 -24.06
C PRO A 157 13.23 9.89 -23.65
N TRP A 158 13.94 11.03 -23.52
CA TRP A 158 13.44 12.33 -23.10
C TRP A 158 13.53 13.35 -24.24
N LEU A 159 12.47 14.14 -24.43
CA LEU A 159 12.51 15.38 -25.22
C LEU A 159 12.90 16.55 -24.31
N LEU A 160 13.64 17.52 -24.84
CA LEU A 160 13.95 18.78 -24.14
C LEU A 160 12.62 19.44 -23.73
N ASN A 161 12.43 19.71 -22.44
CA ASN A 161 11.20 20.26 -21.83
C ASN A 161 9.99 19.31 -21.72
N SER A 162 10.15 18.01 -21.96
CA SER A 162 9.10 17.01 -21.71
C SER A 162 9.47 16.14 -20.51
N GLN A 163 8.58 16.03 -19.52
CA GLN A 163 8.76 15.11 -18.41
C GLN A 163 8.25 13.71 -18.79
N GLY A 164 9.08 12.68 -18.65
CA GLY A 164 8.70 11.27 -18.87
C GLY A 164 9.19 10.68 -20.20
N ASN A 165 9.02 9.36 -20.33
CA ASN A 165 9.34 8.64 -21.56
C ASN A 165 8.29 8.92 -22.64
N GLU A 166 8.71 9.54 -23.74
CA GLU A 166 7.82 10.00 -24.82
C GLU A 166 7.00 8.85 -25.44
N VAL A 167 7.61 7.70 -25.69
CA VAL A 167 6.94 6.57 -26.36
C VAL A 167 5.87 5.96 -25.47
N MET A 168 6.14 5.84 -24.17
CA MET A 168 5.13 5.34 -23.22
C MET A 168 3.96 6.31 -23.10
N LYS A 169 4.19 7.62 -23.20
CA LYS A 169 3.12 8.62 -23.22
C LYS A 169 2.24 8.44 -24.46
N LEU A 170 2.84 8.38 -25.65
CA LEU A 170 2.13 8.21 -26.92
C LEU A 170 1.30 6.91 -26.95
N LEU A 171 1.87 5.80 -26.46
CA LEU A 171 1.15 4.50 -26.42
C LEU A 171 -0.05 4.51 -25.48
N ARG A 172 0.04 5.20 -24.35
CA ARG A 172 -1.07 5.33 -23.40
C ARG A 172 -2.16 6.25 -23.95
N GLU A 173 -1.80 7.34 -24.61
CA GLU A 173 -2.74 8.22 -25.30
C GLU A 173 -3.49 7.48 -26.41
N ASP A 174 -2.80 6.65 -27.20
CA ASP A 174 -3.39 5.83 -28.25
C ASP A 174 -4.34 4.77 -27.68
N ARG A 175 -3.93 4.07 -26.62
CA ARG A 175 -4.78 3.10 -25.90
C ARG A 175 -6.03 3.76 -25.31
N ARG A 176 -5.91 4.99 -24.80
CA ARG A 176 -7.02 5.80 -24.27
C ARG A 176 -8.03 6.17 -25.36
N LYS A 177 -7.56 6.49 -26.57
CA LYS A 177 -8.44 6.79 -27.72
C LYS A 177 -9.20 5.56 -28.21
N LYS A 178 -8.61 4.36 -28.13
CA LYS A 178 -9.20 3.09 -28.58
C LYS A 178 -10.23 2.48 -27.62
N HIS A 179 -10.17 2.81 -26.33
CA HIS A 179 -11.10 2.28 -25.31
C HIS A 179 -11.68 3.40 -24.44
N PRO A 180 -12.64 4.19 -24.95
CA PRO A 180 -13.29 5.26 -24.18
C PRO A 180 -14.14 4.74 -23.01
N ASP A 181 -14.60 3.48 -23.04
CA ASP A 181 -15.55 2.91 -22.07
C ASP A 181 -14.92 2.07 -20.93
N ALA A 182 -13.59 2.05 -20.80
CA ALA A 182 -12.94 1.41 -19.67
C ALA A 182 -13.01 2.30 -18.41
N ASN A 183 -14.21 2.49 -17.84
CA ASN A 183 -14.50 3.06 -16.51
C ASN A 183 -13.43 4.01 -15.91
N VAL A 184 -13.07 5.06 -16.65
CA VAL A 184 -12.37 6.22 -16.10
C VAL A 184 -13.39 7.34 -16.09
N THR A 185 -13.92 7.65 -14.90
CA THR A 185 -14.61 8.93 -14.66
C THR A 185 -13.69 10.06 -15.11
N ASN A 186 -14.04 10.68 -16.24
CA ASN A 186 -13.31 11.79 -16.83
C ASN A 186 -13.34 12.99 -15.88
N PHE A 187 -12.18 13.37 -15.33
CA PHE A 187 -11.94 14.71 -14.79
C PHE A 187 -11.15 15.51 -15.82
N THR A 188 -11.81 15.91 -16.90
CA THR A 188 -11.24 16.96 -17.75
C THR A 188 -11.35 18.29 -17.02
N ALA A 189 -10.21 18.95 -16.81
CA ALA A 189 -10.03 20.24 -16.15
C ALA A 189 -10.72 21.45 -16.84
N LYS A 190 -11.80 21.23 -17.59
CA LYS A 190 -12.56 22.31 -18.25
C LYS A 190 -13.47 23.08 -17.29
N ASP A 191 -13.76 22.54 -16.11
CA ASP A 191 -14.72 23.14 -15.16
C ASP A 191 -14.07 23.98 -14.05
N TYR A 192 -12.75 24.20 -14.08
CA TYR A 192 -12.05 24.96 -13.03
C TYR A 192 -11.55 26.32 -13.54
N THR A 193 -12.36 27.36 -13.34
CA THR A 193 -11.87 28.76 -13.31
C THR A 193 -11.28 29.03 -11.93
N SER A 194 -10.06 28.57 -11.66
CA SER A 194 -9.30 29.00 -10.48
C SER A 194 -8.32 30.08 -10.90
N ASP A 195 -8.45 31.30 -10.38
CA ASP A 195 -7.42 32.33 -10.48
C ASP A 195 -6.20 31.90 -9.65
N TRP A 196 -5.01 31.90 -10.26
CA TRP A 196 -3.81 31.22 -9.77
C TRP A 196 -2.66 32.21 -9.74
N MET A 197 -2.08 32.42 -8.56
CA MET A 197 -0.81 33.14 -8.40
C MET A 197 0.11 32.37 -7.46
N ILE A 198 1.30 31.99 -7.95
CA ILE A 198 2.46 31.81 -7.08
C ILE A 198 2.98 33.22 -6.84
N SER A 199 2.54 33.85 -5.76
CA SER A 199 3.03 35.17 -5.38
C SER A 199 3.73 35.06 -4.02
N PRO A 200 5.00 35.47 -3.90
CA PRO A 200 5.67 35.66 -2.61
C PRO A 200 5.09 36.86 -1.83
N LYS A 201 4.18 37.61 -2.44
CA LYS A 201 3.41 38.67 -1.77
C LYS A 201 1.95 38.26 -1.62
N VAL A 202 1.45 38.28 -0.39
CA VAL A 202 0.02 38.24 -0.07
C VAL A 202 -0.62 39.46 -0.72
N SER A 203 -1.00 39.36 -1.99
CA SER A 203 -1.56 40.51 -2.68
C SER A 203 -2.71 40.08 -3.57
N PHE A 204 -3.88 40.10 -2.95
CA PHE A 204 -5.11 40.78 -3.36
C PHE A 204 -6.36 39.89 -3.17
N PRO A 205 -7.44 40.46 -2.61
CA PRO A 205 -8.72 39.78 -2.47
C PRO A 205 -9.21 39.37 -3.85
N LEU A 206 -9.83 38.20 -3.94
CA LEU A 206 -10.61 37.82 -5.11
C LEU A 206 -11.70 38.91 -5.25
N LYS A 207 -11.52 39.84 -6.21
CA LYS A 207 -12.46 40.93 -6.53
C LYS A 207 -12.86 41.83 -5.34
N GLY A 208 -11.94 42.24 -4.48
CA GLY A 208 -12.23 43.27 -3.45
C GLY A 208 -13.14 42.81 -2.30
N ARG A 209 -13.33 41.50 -2.12
CA ARG A 209 -14.09 40.91 -1.00
C ARG A 209 -13.16 40.17 -0.05
N THR A 210 -13.40 40.28 1.26
CA THR A 210 -12.71 39.51 2.29
C THR A 210 -13.23 38.07 2.27
N VAL A 211 -12.39 37.12 1.87
CA VAL A 211 -12.72 35.69 1.87
C VAL A 211 -12.11 35.07 3.14
N PRO A 212 -12.91 34.35 3.96
CA PRO A 212 -12.40 33.57 5.09
C PRO A 212 -11.19 32.72 4.70
N THR A 213 -10.06 32.92 5.39
CA THR A 213 -8.77 32.35 5.03
C THR A 213 -8.27 31.44 6.15
N VAL A 214 -7.84 30.23 5.78
CA VAL A 214 -7.27 29.25 6.69
C VAL A 214 -5.91 28.79 6.19
N TYR A 215 -4.92 28.80 7.09
CA TYR A 215 -3.59 28.27 6.88
C TYR A 215 -3.55 26.82 7.32
N THR A 216 -2.88 25.95 6.54
CA THR A 216 -2.82 24.51 6.78
C THR A 216 -1.40 24.01 6.60
N VAL A 217 -0.93 23.20 7.55
CA VAL A 217 0.43 22.68 7.58
C VAL A 217 0.45 21.23 8.06
N GLY A 218 1.35 20.43 7.47
CA GLY A 218 1.74 19.13 8.00
C GLY A 218 3.17 19.16 8.56
N ARG A 219 3.47 18.31 9.53
CA ARG A 219 4.82 18.12 10.07
C ARG A 219 5.15 16.64 10.14
N LEU A 220 6.41 16.32 9.86
CA LEU A 220 6.97 14.99 10.02
C LEU A 220 8.31 15.12 10.75
N GLU A 221 8.50 14.31 11.78
CA GLU A 221 9.74 14.19 12.52
C GLU A 221 10.12 12.71 12.62
N LEU A 222 11.41 12.42 12.57
CA LEU A 222 11.93 11.07 12.83
C LEU A 222 12.40 11.03 14.28
N ASN A 223 11.84 10.13 15.09
CA ASN A 223 12.33 9.93 16.45
C ASN A 223 13.75 9.31 16.38
N PRO A 224 14.80 9.99 16.88
CA PRO A 224 16.17 9.52 16.74
C PRO A 224 16.47 8.29 17.60
N TYR A 225 15.69 8.03 18.65
CA TYR A 225 15.90 6.91 19.57
C TYR A 225 15.19 5.63 19.12
N THR A 226 13.98 5.77 18.57
CA THR A 226 13.14 4.63 18.19
C THR A 226 13.10 4.38 16.68
N GLY A 227 13.55 5.34 15.87
CA GLY A 227 13.44 5.29 14.41
C GLY A 227 12.02 5.47 13.87
N PHE A 228 11.02 5.71 14.74
CA PHE A 228 9.63 5.88 14.32
C PHE A 228 9.40 7.25 13.70
N LYS A 229 8.60 7.26 12.62
CA LYS A 229 8.12 8.48 11.98
C LYS A 229 6.92 9.02 12.73
N LEU A 230 7.07 10.24 13.21
CA LEU A 230 6.09 11.01 13.94
C LEU A 230 5.47 12.04 13.01
N GLY A 231 4.15 12.08 12.88
CA GLY A 231 3.46 13.04 12.04
C GLY A 231 2.43 13.84 12.83
N SER A 232 2.21 15.09 12.45
CA SER A 232 1.16 15.94 13.01
C SER A 232 0.72 16.95 11.97
N TYR A 233 -0.42 17.57 12.19
CA TYR A 233 -0.97 18.55 11.28
C TYR A 233 -1.73 19.62 12.05
N ALA A 234 -1.81 20.81 11.46
CA ALA A 234 -2.50 21.94 12.07
C ALA A 234 -3.22 22.80 11.03
N SER A 235 -4.27 23.47 11.48
CA SER A 235 -4.95 24.54 10.75
C SER A 235 -5.01 25.80 11.62
N LEU A 236 -5.01 26.98 11.00
CA LEU A 236 -5.17 28.27 11.68
C LEU A 236 -5.94 29.24 10.79
N TRP A 237 -7.09 29.70 11.25
CA TRP A 237 -7.90 30.72 10.59
C TRP A 237 -7.29 32.11 10.80
N ALA A 238 -7.24 32.90 9.73
CA ALA A 238 -6.82 34.29 9.79
C ALA A 238 -7.92 35.11 10.50
N PRO A 239 -7.65 35.70 11.68
CA PRO A 239 -8.69 36.31 12.52
C PRO A 239 -9.52 37.37 11.79
N GLU A 240 -8.84 38.28 11.08
CA GLU A 240 -9.44 39.38 10.32
C GLU A 240 -10.39 38.88 9.22
N SER A 241 -10.13 37.69 8.68
CA SER A 241 -10.94 37.11 7.59
C SER A 241 -12.25 36.50 8.07
N ILE A 242 -12.43 36.27 9.37
CA ILE A 242 -13.60 35.59 9.94
C ILE A 242 -14.31 36.40 11.05
N GLU A 243 -13.82 37.59 11.36
CA GLU A 243 -14.40 38.48 12.37
C GLU A 243 -15.89 38.77 12.13
N HIS A 244 -16.28 38.89 10.86
CA HIS A 244 -17.66 39.15 10.43
C HIS A 244 -18.60 37.93 10.52
N LEU A 245 -18.08 36.73 10.81
CA LEU A 245 -18.86 35.48 10.82
C LEU A 245 -19.47 35.15 12.21
N GLU A 246 -19.29 36.02 13.21
CA GLU A 246 -19.80 35.84 14.59
C GLU A 246 -19.56 34.42 15.17
N ILE A 247 -18.43 33.79 14.83
CA ILE A 247 -18.12 32.41 15.26
C ILE A 247 -17.84 32.42 16.77
N ARG A 248 -18.88 32.16 17.57
CA ARG A 248 -18.80 32.10 19.02
C ARG A 248 -17.99 30.86 19.46
N GLN A 249 -16.90 31.10 20.19
CA GLN A 249 -16.28 30.15 21.15
C GLN A 249 -15.48 28.95 20.61
N ARG A 250 -14.58 29.11 19.62
CA ARG A 250 -13.53 28.08 19.38
C ARG A 250 -12.13 28.67 19.16
N PRO A 251 -11.07 27.92 19.50
CA PRO A 251 -9.72 28.33 19.17
C PRO A 251 -9.61 28.45 17.64
N LEU A 252 -9.06 29.58 17.18
CA LEU A 252 -8.88 29.90 15.76
C LEU A 252 -7.96 28.91 15.03
N GLY A 253 -7.37 27.94 15.72
CA GLY A 253 -6.56 26.90 15.12
C GLY A 253 -6.79 25.54 15.76
N SER A 254 -6.55 24.50 14.98
CA SER A 254 -6.58 23.11 15.39
C SER A 254 -5.19 22.49 15.23
N THR A 255 -4.82 21.57 16.11
CA THR A 255 -3.59 20.79 15.98
C THR A 255 -3.81 19.38 16.47
N GLN A 256 -3.34 18.40 15.70
CA GLN A 256 -3.55 16.98 15.97
C GLN A 256 -2.35 16.13 15.56
N ARG A 257 -2.23 14.98 16.22
CA ARG A 257 -1.29 13.92 15.86
C ARG A 257 -1.82 13.14 14.67
N LEU A 258 -0.97 12.89 13.67
CA LEU A 258 -1.33 12.11 12.49
C LEU A 258 -1.58 10.64 12.87
N SER A 259 -2.78 10.15 12.64
CA SER A 259 -3.18 8.76 12.92
C SER A 259 -3.09 7.82 11.72
N ILE A 260 -2.70 8.33 10.53
CA ILE A 260 -2.75 7.58 9.28
C ILE A 260 -1.41 6.94 8.94
N LEU A 261 -1.45 5.67 8.52
CA LEU A 261 -0.28 4.84 8.21
C LEU A 261 -0.17 4.44 6.73
N PRO A 262 1.04 4.46 6.12
CA PRO A 262 2.28 5.04 6.64
C PRO A 262 2.17 6.53 6.99
N VAL A 263 2.89 6.94 8.04
CA VAL A 263 3.04 8.34 8.46
C VAL A 263 3.96 9.03 7.45
N THR A 264 3.42 10.00 6.72
CA THR A 264 4.19 10.81 5.78
C THR A 264 3.84 12.28 5.93
N HIS A 265 4.81 13.15 5.65
CA HIS A 265 4.62 14.60 5.67
C HIS A 265 3.45 15.02 4.76
N PHE A 266 3.39 14.44 3.56
CA PHE A 266 2.33 14.74 2.62
C PHE A 266 0.93 14.33 3.12
N ARG A 267 0.80 13.22 3.86
CA ARG A 267 -0.48 12.82 4.46
C ARG A 267 -0.92 13.74 5.58
N ALA A 268 0.01 14.22 6.40
CA ALA A 268 -0.28 15.25 7.38
C ALA A 268 -0.86 16.51 6.72
N GLN A 269 -0.23 16.97 5.62
CA GLN A 269 -0.72 18.10 4.84
C GLN A 269 -2.13 17.86 4.26
N LEU A 270 -2.38 16.68 3.69
CA LEU A 270 -3.69 16.36 3.12
C LEU A 270 -4.81 16.37 4.17
N ILE A 271 -4.53 15.89 5.39
CA ILE A 271 -5.53 15.92 6.46
C ILE A 271 -5.76 17.35 6.96
N ALA A 272 -4.72 18.18 7.10
CA ALA A 272 -4.89 19.59 7.44
C ALA A 272 -5.83 20.32 6.46
N ILE A 273 -5.66 20.05 5.15
CA ILE A 273 -6.52 20.60 4.11
C ILE A 273 -7.94 20.04 4.22
N HIS A 274 -8.07 18.73 4.38
CA HIS A 274 -9.38 18.09 4.50
C HIS A 274 -10.17 18.61 5.71
N ASP A 275 -9.56 18.63 6.89
CA ASP A 275 -10.21 18.98 8.14
C ASP A 275 -10.59 20.47 8.17
N SER A 276 -9.81 21.36 7.54
CA SER A 276 -10.15 22.78 7.44
C SER A 276 -11.36 23.05 6.54
N ILE A 277 -11.50 22.33 5.41
CA ILE A 277 -12.68 22.44 4.55
C ILE A 277 -13.91 21.82 5.25
N GLN A 278 -13.73 20.69 5.93
CA GLN A 278 -14.81 20.08 6.71
C GLN A 278 -15.26 20.98 7.86
N GLU A 279 -14.32 21.66 8.52
CA GLU A 279 -14.64 22.66 9.54
C GLU A 279 -15.45 23.83 8.94
N ALA A 280 -15.07 24.32 7.75
CA ALA A 280 -15.84 25.36 7.06
C ALA A 280 -17.29 24.94 6.78
N GLN A 281 -17.52 23.68 6.39
CA GLN A 281 -18.87 23.13 6.19
C GLN A 281 -19.68 23.08 7.48
N VAL A 282 -19.05 22.61 8.57
CA VAL A 282 -19.70 22.58 9.90
C VAL A 282 -20.08 23.99 10.35
N LEU A 283 -19.27 24.99 9.98
CA LEU A 283 -19.52 26.40 10.24
C LEU A 283 -20.42 27.08 9.20
N ASN A 284 -20.94 26.34 8.22
CA ASN A 284 -21.76 26.85 7.11
C ASN A 284 -21.11 28.02 6.33
N ILE A 285 -19.78 28.01 6.19
CA ILE A 285 -19.04 29.00 5.41
C ILE A 285 -19.08 28.57 3.94
N PRO A 286 -19.72 29.35 3.03
CA PRO A 286 -19.93 28.92 1.64
C PRO A 286 -18.68 29.02 0.78
N GLU A 287 -17.76 29.92 1.11
CA GLU A 287 -16.55 30.21 0.35
C GLU A 287 -15.36 30.44 1.27
N ILE A 288 -14.25 29.75 1.01
CA ILE A 288 -13.01 29.85 1.80
C ILE A 288 -11.76 29.90 0.92
N ARG A 289 -10.67 30.43 1.48
CA ARG A 289 -9.32 30.35 0.93
C ARG A 289 -8.46 29.44 1.83
N VAL A 290 -7.88 28.40 1.25
CA VAL A 290 -6.97 27.49 1.94
C VAL A 290 -5.54 27.79 1.49
N ILE A 291 -4.73 28.31 2.41
CA ILE A 291 -3.29 28.48 2.24
C ILE A 291 -2.59 27.23 2.75
N THR A 292 -1.74 26.62 1.93
CA THR A 292 -1.06 25.36 2.27
C THR A 292 0.43 25.39 1.91
N ASP A 293 1.26 24.79 2.77
CA ASP A 293 2.68 24.53 2.51
C ASP A 293 2.91 23.33 1.56
N SER A 294 1.83 22.66 1.15
CA SER A 294 1.90 21.47 0.30
C SER A 294 1.96 21.81 -1.19
N LEU A 295 3.16 22.13 -1.68
CA LEU A 295 3.38 22.32 -3.13
C LEU A 295 3.04 21.05 -3.94
N HIS A 296 3.19 19.87 -3.34
CA HIS A 296 2.79 18.59 -3.94
C HIS A 296 1.29 18.49 -4.12
N PHE A 297 0.49 18.90 -3.13
CA PHE A 297 -0.97 18.97 -3.27
C PHE A 297 -1.34 19.90 -4.42
N MET A 298 -0.74 21.09 -4.47
CA MET A 298 -1.00 22.07 -5.54
C MET A 298 -0.68 21.51 -6.93
N HIS A 299 0.43 20.77 -7.05
CA HIS A 299 0.78 20.10 -8.31
C HIS A 299 -0.27 19.06 -8.70
N PHE A 300 -0.64 18.14 -7.80
CA PHE A 300 -1.60 17.09 -8.12
C PHE A 300 -3.04 17.59 -8.29
N PHE A 301 -3.41 18.67 -7.61
CA PHE A 301 -4.68 19.36 -7.80
C PHE A 301 -4.82 19.80 -9.26
N LYS A 302 -3.76 20.42 -9.82
CA LYS A 302 -3.71 20.86 -11.22
C LYS A 302 -3.78 19.71 -12.22
N THR A 303 -3.23 18.54 -11.87
CA THR A 303 -3.24 17.36 -12.75
C THR A 303 -4.47 16.47 -12.56
N GLY A 304 -5.51 16.95 -11.85
CA GLY A 304 -6.72 16.17 -11.61
C GLY A 304 -6.47 14.91 -10.78
N TRP A 305 -5.47 14.95 -9.89
CA TRP A 305 -5.05 13.83 -9.05
C TRP A 305 -4.52 12.62 -9.80
N GLN A 306 -4.07 12.83 -11.04
CA GLN A 306 -3.50 11.81 -11.90
C GLN A 306 -1.99 12.00 -12.03
N LYS A 307 -1.29 10.87 -12.05
CA LYS A 307 0.11 10.80 -12.45
C LYS A 307 0.19 10.97 -13.96
N MET A 308 1.40 11.16 -14.47
CA MET A 308 1.64 11.30 -15.92
C MET A 308 1.28 10.05 -16.74
N ASP A 309 1.08 8.90 -16.10
CA ASP A 309 0.59 7.68 -16.73
C ASP A 309 -0.95 7.55 -16.72
N GLY A 310 -1.66 8.57 -16.23
CA GLY A 310 -3.12 8.58 -16.07
C GLY A 310 -3.62 7.78 -14.87
N THR A 311 -2.74 7.06 -14.18
CA THR A 311 -3.12 6.35 -12.96
C THR A 311 -3.31 7.34 -11.81
N PRO A 312 -4.18 7.02 -10.84
CA PRO A 312 -4.39 7.89 -9.70
C PRO A 312 -3.09 8.08 -8.89
N CYS A 313 -2.87 9.32 -8.43
CA CYS A 313 -1.79 9.65 -7.52
C CYS A 313 -1.92 8.89 -6.18
N ALA A 314 -0.80 8.66 -5.51
CA ALA A 314 -0.82 8.06 -4.18
C ALA A 314 -1.71 8.88 -3.23
N ASN A 315 -2.43 8.22 -2.33
CA ASN A 315 -3.48 8.83 -1.49
C ASN A 315 -4.73 9.27 -2.26
N HIS A 316 -5.03 8.65 -3.41
CA HIS A 316 -6.22 8.93 -4.21
C HIS A 316 -7.53 9.05 -3.40
N ARG A 317 -7.72 8.16 -2.43
CA ARG A 317 -8.89 8.18 -1.53
C ARG A 317 -9.03 9.50 -0.77
N TRP A 318 -7.94 10.15 -0.37
CA TRP A 318 -7.97 11.46 0.29
C TRP A 318 -8.33 12.58 -0.69
N TYR A 319 -7.87 12.49 -1.94
CA TYR A 319 -8.26 13.45 -2.96
C TYR A 319 -9.75 13.40 -3.27
N LEU A 320 -10.32 12.19 -3.36
CA LEU A 320 -11.77 12.03 -3.55
C LEU A 320 -12.57 12.65 -2.40
N LYS A 321 -12.10 12.50 -1.15
CA LYS A 321 -12.72 13.14 0.01
C LYS A 321 -12.66 14.66 -0.06
N ILE A 322 -11.47 15.22 -0.30
CA ILE A 322 -11.30 16.68 -0.44
C ILE A 322 -12.17 17.20 -1.59
N LYS A 323 -12.20 16.49 -2.71
CA LYS A 323 -13.03 16.85 -3.86
C LYS A 323 -14.52 16.88 -3.52
N ALA A 324 -15.03 15.85 -2.83
CA ALA A 324 -16.41 15.84 -2.39
C ALA A 324 -16.75 17.05 -1.49
N LEU A 325 -15.80 17.49 -0.65
CA LEU A 325 -15.99 18.69 0.17
C LEU A 325 -16.00 19.98 -0.68
N THR A 326 -15.21 20.04 -1.76
CA THR A 326 -15.19 21.19 -2.68
C THR A 326 -16.42 21.28 -3.59
N GLU A 327 -17.26 20.24 -3.65
CA GLU A 327 -18.52 20.27 -4.41
C GLU A 327 -19.62 21.07 -3.67
N THR A 328 -19.53 21.16 -2.34
CA THR A 328 -20.50 21.89 -1.51
C THR A 328 -19.98 23.22 -0.97
N THR A 329 -18.66 23.38 -0.85
CA THR A 329 -18.00 24.62 -0.40
C THR A 329 -17.07 25.13 -1.50
N GLN A 330 -17.17 26.40 -1.85
CA GLN A 330 -16.27 27.01 -2.81
C GLN A 330 -14.89 27.22 -2.16
N VAL A 331 -13.85 26.55 -2.67
CA VAL A 331 -12.51 26.58 -2.08
C VAL A 331 -11.48 27.15 -3.06
N HIS A 332 -10.72 28.14 -2.59
CA HIS A 332 -9.58 28.71 -3.30
C HIS A 332 -8.27 28.23 -2.68
N PHE A 333 -7.53 27.38 -3.39
CA PHE A 333 -6.25 26.89 -2.91
C PHE A 333 -5.10 27.82 -3.29
N GLN A 334 -4.25 28.13 -2.31
CA GLN A 334 -3.03 28.89 -2.50
C GLN A 334 -1.84 28.12 -1.90
N GLY A 335 -0.83 27.86 -2.72
CA GLY A 335 0.42 27.24 -2.28
C GLY A 335 1.40 28.31 -1.83
N ILE A 336 2.04 28.10 -0.67
CA ILE A 336 3.12 28.95 -0.17
C ILE A 336 4.35 28.10 0.08
N GLN A 337 5.53 28.66 -0.19
CA GLN A 337 6.80 28.02 0.12
C GLN A 337 7.28 28.54 1.47
N ASN A 338 7.47 27.63 2.43
CA ASN A 338 8.06 28.00 3.71
C ASN A 338 9.60 28.07 3.56
N THR A 339 10.14 29.27 3.54
CA THR A 339 11.58 29.57 3.51
C THR A 339 12.03 30.15 4.86
N GLU A 340 13.33 30.10 5.16
CA GLU A 340 13.88 30.66 6.42
C GLU A 340 13.58 32.17 6.56
N ASP A 341 13.41 32.89 5.45
CA ASP A 341 13.08 34.33 5.40
C ASP A 341 11.56 34.61 5.35
N THR A 342 10.71 33.68 5.81
CA THR A 342 9.24 33.87 5.75
C THR A 342 8.77 34.88 6.81
N GLU A 343 8.29 36.05 6.39
CA GLU A 343 7.75 37.09 7.28
C GLU A 343 6.25 36.91 7.63
N ASP A 344 5.57 35.89 7.09
CA ASP A 344 4.15 35.64 7.38
C ASP A 344 3.98 35.04 8.80
N GLU A 345 3.56 35.89 9.74
CA GLU A 345 3.35 35.52 11.15
C GLU A 345 2.33 34.38 11.34
N LEU A 346 1.27 34.34 10.53
CA LEU A 346 0.25 33.29 10.62
C LEU A 346 0.79 31.96 10.13
N LEU A 347 1.59 31.98 9.06
CA LEU A 347 2.28 30.79 8.56
C LEU A 347 3.26 30.23 9.60
N MET A 348 4.08 31.09 10.21
CA MET A 348 5.00 30.68 11.29
C MET A 348 4.24 30.06 12.47
N LYS A 349 3.13 30.68 12.88
CA LYS A 349 2.31 30.21 14.00
C LYS A 349 1.66 28.85 13.73
N VAL A 350 1.14 28.60 12.53
CA VAL A 350 0.57 27.28 12.19
C VAL A 350 1.64 26.18 12.11
N HIS A 351 2.88 26.53 11.71
CA HIS A 351 4.02 25.61 11.79
C HIS A 351 4.38 25.25 13.24
N GLU A 352 4.36 26.23 14.15
CA GLU A 352 4.56 25.98 15.59
C GLU A 352 3.44 25.08 16.15
N LEU A 353 2.18 25.34 15.80
CA LEU A 353 1.05 24.49 16.18
C LEU A 353 1.23 23.05 15.68
N ALA A 354 1.66 22.85 14.43
CA ALA A 354 1.94 21.53 13.91
C ALA A 354 3.09 20.85 14.68
N ASN A 355 4.17 21.56 15.01
CA ASN A 355 5.25 21.04 15.86
C ASN A 355 4.73 20.59 17.24
N ASN A 356 3.89 21.39 17.88
CA ASN A 356 3.28 21.04 19.16
C ASN A 356 2.39 19.79 19.05
N GLY A 357 1.68 19.63 17.93
CA GLY A 357 0.88 18.44 17.63
C GLY A 357 1.70 17.14 17.58
N LEU A 358 3.03 17.20 17.44
CA LEU A 358 3.86 16.00 17.53
C LEU A 358 3.89 15.39 18.94
N ARG A 359 3.57 16.17 19.96
CA ARG A 359 3.51 15.72 21.36
C ARG A 359 2.12 15.22 21.75
N PHE A 360 1.14 15.37 20.87
CA PHE A 360 -0.24 14.98 21.15
C PHE A 360 -0.42 13.47 20.96
N PRO A 361 -1.34 12.85 21.71
CA PRO A 361 -1.67 11.44 21.51
C PRO A 361 -2.31 11.23 20.14
N ILE A 362 -2.07 10.07 19.53
CA ILE A 362 -2.78 9.65 18.32
C ILE A 362 -4.27 9.55 18.66
N GLN A 363 -5.11 10.38 18.04
CA GLN A 363 -6.55 10.21 18.15
C GLN A 363 -6.96 8.96 17.36
N ASN A 364 -7.33 7.92 18.11
CA ASN A 364 -7.63 6.57 17.60
C ASN A 364 -8.78 6.57 16.60
N ASN A 365 -8.43 6.57 15.31
CA ASN A 365 -9.37 6.25 14.23
C ASN A 365 -9.03 4.93 13.52
N ASP A 366 -7.94 4.23 13.88
CA ASP A 366 -7.67 2.89 13.34
C ASP A 366 -8.38 1.79 14.14
N THR A 367 -9.69 1.73 13.97
CA THR A 367 -10.55 0.68 14.52
C THR A 367 -10.65 -0.55 13.61
N LYS A 368 -9.95 -0.56 12.46
CA LYS A 368 -10.09 -1.62 11.44
C LYS A 368 -9.89 -3.02 12.02
N GLY A 369 -8.95 -3.19 12.96
CA GLY A 369 -8.73 -4.46 13.67
C GLY A 369 -9.64 -4.67 14.88
N HIS A 370 -10.14 -3.59 15.49
CA HIS A 370 -10.98 -3.66 16.67
C HIS A 370 -12.46 -3.89 16.36
N GLY A 371 -12.89 -3.81 15.10
CA GLY A 371 -14.27 -4.10 14.67
C GLY A 371 -14.51 -5.52 14.16
N MET A 372 -13.46 -6.22 13.68
CA MET A 372 -13.61 -7.53 13.04
C MET A 372 -14.06 -8.61 14.02
N SER A 373 -14.93 -9.50 13.57
CA SER A 373 -15.27 -10.74 14.29
C SER A 373 -14.06 -11.71 14.27
N VAL A 374 -14.05 -12.69 15.16
CA VAL A 374 -12.96 -13.68 15.13
C VAL A 374 -13.06 -14.56 13.87
N ASP A 375 -14.27 -14.83 13.41
CA ASP A 375 -14.52 -15.58 12.18
C ASP A 375 -13.99 -14.82 10.95
N GLU A 376 -14.16 -13.49 10.90
CA GLU A 376 -13.58 -12.64 9.85
C GLU A 376 -12.05 -12.62 9.88
N LEU A 377 -11.44 -12.69 11.07
CA LEU A 377 -9.98 -12.75 11.23
C LEU A 377 -9.39 -14.10 10.80
N LEU A 378 -10.20 -15.15 10.83
CA LEU A 378 -9.85 -16.51 10.44
C LEU A 378 -10.27 -16.84 9.00
N ALA A 379 -11.18 -16.07 8.41
CA ALA A 379 -11.63 -16.27 7.03
C ALA A 379 -10.46 -16.24 6.03
N GLY A 380 -10.31 -17.31 5.25
CA GLY A 380 -9.18 -17.50 4.32
C GLY A 380 -7.91 -18.04 4.97
N LYS A 381 -7.93 -18.35 6.28
CA LYS A 381 -6.86 -19.00 7.05
C LYS A 381 -7.27 -20.38 7.59
N ASP A 382 -8.18 -21.07 6.89
CA ASP A 382 -8.60 -22.45 7.19
C ASP A 382 -7.51 -23.48 6.81
N ALA A 383 -6.28 -23.22 7.23
CA ALA A 383 -5.10 -24.04 6.97
C ALA A 383 -4.96 -25.20 7.96
N VAL A 384 -5.80 -25.29 8.99
CA VAL A 384 -5.74 -26.37 10.00
C VAL A 384 -5.83 -27.74 9.32
N TYR A 385 -6.74 -27.89 8.34
CA TYR A 385 -6.89 -29.12 7.56
C TYR A 385 -5.73 -29.39 6.60
N SER A 386 -4.97 -28.36 6.21
CA SER A 386 -3.82 -28.52 5.30
C SER A 386 -2.61 -29.18 5.96
N VAL A 387 -2.57 -29.15 7.31
CA VAL A 387 -1.52 -29.75 8.13
C VAL A 387 -2.04 -30.94 8.95
N GLU A 388 -3.26 -31.40 8.67
CA GLU A 388 -3.80 -32.59 9.30
C GLU A 388 -3.09 -33.86 8.78
N GLY A 389 -2.68 -34.75 9.68
CA GLY A 389 -1.89 -35.93 9.33
C GLY A 389 -0.39 -35.67 9.09
N THR A 390 0.10 -34.45 9.30
CA THR A 390 1.55 -34.16 9.32
C THR A 390 2.11 -34.29 10.74
N SER A 391 3.45 -34.28 10.85
CA SER A 391 4.17 -34.18 12.14
C SER A 391 4.18 -32.76 12.73
N THR A 392 3.35 -31.84 12.22
CA THR A 392 3.22 -30.48 12.76
C THR A 392 2.73 -30.55 14.22
N ARG A 393 3.34 -29.70 15.06
CA ARG A 393 3.04 -29.66 16.50
C ARG A 393 1.82 -28.79 16.72
N ARG A 394 0.93 -29.26 17.58
CA ARG A 394 -0.23 -28.51 18.04
C ARG A 394 -0.06 -28.21 19.53
N ALA A 395 -0.21 -26.94 19.87
CA ALA A 395 -0.25 -26.44 21.23
C ALA A 395 -1.68 -26.07 21.60
N ARG A 396 -2.16 -26.54 22.75
CA ARG A 396 -3.50 -26.29 23.26
C ARG A 396 -3.44 -25.30 24.41
N ILE A 397 -4.13 -24.18 24.26
CA ILE A 397 -4.20 -23.10 25.26
C ILE A 397 -5.67 -22.81 25.55
N PHE A 398 -6.19 -23.34 26.66
CA PHE A 398 -7.60 -23.18 27.02
C PHE A 398 -7.83 -22.17 28.14
N LYS A 399 -8.95 -21.47 28.07
CA LYS A 399 -9.52 -20.73 29.19
C LYS A 399 -9.99 -21.73 30.25
N LYS A 400 -9.84 -21.37 31.52
CA LYS A 400 -10.30 -22.17 32.66
C LYS A 400 -11.80 -22.49 32.51
N ALA A 401 -12.10 -23.74 32.19
CA ALA A 401 -13.44 -24.32 32.18
C ALA A 401 -13.46 -25.55 33.10
N THR A 402 -14.64 -25.95 33.57
CA THR A 402 -14.82 -27.17 34.37
C THR A 402 -14.27 -28.36 33.56
N GLY A 403 -13.40 -29.18 34.15
CA GLY A 403 -12.78 -30.31 33.45
C GLY A 403 -11.52 -30.00 32.62
N CYS A 404 -11.26 -28.73 32.28
CA CYS A 404 -10.13 -28.32 31.43
C CYS A 404 -8.94 -27.77 32.23
N PRO A 405 -7.70 -28.26 32.00
CA PRO A 405 -6.53 -27.84 32.76
C PRO A 405 -6.03 -26.45 32.35
N LEU A 406 -5.46 -25.72 33.32
CA LEU A 406 -4.80 -24.44 33.11
C LEU A 406 -3.32 -24.68 32.76
N GLY A 407 -2.94 -24.46 31.49
CA GLY A 407 -1.57 -24.62 30.98
C GLY A 407 -1.51 -24.75 29.47
N VAL A 408 -0.31 -25.04 28.95
CA VAL A 408 -0.06 -25.39 27.55
C VAL A 408 0.08 -26.90 27.48
N LEU A 409 -0.65 -27.55 26.58
CA LEU A 409 -0.48 -28.97 26.26
C LEU A 409 0.01 -29.10 24.82
N TRP A 410 0.92 -30.03 24.58
CA TRP A 410 1.48 -30.27 23.26
C TRP A 410 1.09 -31.66 22.75
N ASP A 411 0.64 -31.74 21.50
CA ASP A 411 0.41 -32.96 20.75
C ASP A 411 0.82 -32.77 19.29
N ARG A 412 0.75 -33.85 18.50
CA ARG A 412 0.91 -33.80 17.05
C ARG A 412 -0.46 -33.73 16.37
N MET A 413 -0.49 -33.21 15.15
CA MET A 413 -1.74 -33.12 14.37
C MET A 413 -2.34 -34.50 14.03
N ASP A 414 -1.54 -35.56 14.00
CA ASP A 414 -1.97 -36.96 13.87
C ASP A 414 -2.62 -37.54 15.15
N GLY A 415 -2.73 -36.74 16.22
CA GLY A 415 -3.28 -37.15 17.51
C GLY A 415 -2.31 -37.94 18.38
N VAL A 416 -1.07 -38.19 17.95
CA VAL A 416 -0.11 -38.91 18.79
C VAL A 416 0.46 -37.93 19.84
N PRO A 417 0.39 -38.26 21.15
CA PRO A 417 1.05 -37.46 22.18
C PRO A 417 2.56 -37.38 21.94
N LEU A 418 3.19 -36.25 22.29
CA LEU A 418 4.65 -36.20 22.33
C LEU A 418 5.17 -37.20 23.37
N GLU A 419 6.08 -38.08 22.93
CA GLU A 419 6.70 -39.10 23.76
C GLU A 419 8.13 -38.68 24.18
N GLU A 420 8.68 -39.43 25.13
CA GLU A 420 10.08 -39.36 25.55
C GLU A 420 10.57 -37.94 25.92
N ASP A 421 11.71 -37.52 25.36
CA ASP A 421 12.38 -36.27 25.72
C ASP A 421 11.74 -35.04 25.07
N GLU A 422 11.10 -35.20 23.90
CA GLU A 422 10.31 -34.14 23.25
C GLU A 422 9.11 -33.77 24.14
N GLY A 423 8.41 -34.77 24.68
CA GLY A 423 7.30 -34.54 25.62
C GLY A 423 7.73 -33.86 26.91
N LYS A 424 8.86 -34.30 27.52
CA LYS A 424 9.38 -33.66 28.75
C LYS A 424 9.80 -32.21 28.50
N ALA A 425 10.47 -31.93 27.38
CA ALA A 425 10.89 -30.58 27.02
C ALA A 425 9.68 -29.67 26.79
N ALA A 426 8.66 -30.16 26.07
CA ALA A 426 7.41 -29.45 25.84
C ALA A 426 6.65 -29.17 27.15
N ASP A 427 6.62 -30.13 28.08
CA ASP A 427 6.01 -29.94 29.40
C ASP A 427 6.73 -28.90 30.27
N SER A 428 8.06 -28.82 30.12
CA SER A 428 8.90 -27.87 30.86
C SER A 428 8.74 -26.41 30.41
N CYS A 429 8.06 -26.14 29.28
CA CYS A 429 7.87 -24.78 28.79
C CYS A 429 7.18 -23.87 29.83
N MET A 430 6.33 -24.45 30.67
CA MET A 430 5.58 -23.74 31.72
C MET A 430 6.32 -23.65 33.06
N ASP A 431 7.52 -24.22 33.18
CA ASP A 431 8.32 -24.15 34.40
C ASP A 431 8.84 -22.71 34.61
N GLY A 432 8.64 -22.17 35.82
CA GLY A 432 9.01 -20.79 36.14
C GLY A 432 7.97 -19.72 35.73
N VAL A 433 6.87 -20.08 35.06
CA VAL A 433 5.80 -19.12 34.72
C VAL A 433 4.89 -18.87 35.94
N GLU A 434 5.11 -17.77 36.64
CA GLU A 434 4.38 -17.41 37.88
C GLU A 434 2.87 -17.19 37.67
N LYS A 435 2.50 -16.49 36.57
CA LYS A 435 1.11 -16.17 36.22
C LYS A 435 0.69 -16.91 34.96
N LYS A 436 -0.24 -17.86 35.09
CA LYS A 436 -0.80 -18.63 33.97
C LYS A 436 -1.93 -17.89 33.25
N THR A 437 -1.66 -16.67 32.80
CA THR A 437 -2.58 -15.91 31.93
C THR A 437 -2.50 -16.46 30.50
N PRO A 438 -3.54 -16.28 29.67
CA PRO A 438 -3.48 -16.69 28.26
C PRO A 438 -2.30 -16.09 27.49
N CYS A 439 -1.93 -14.83 27.78
CA CYS A 439 -0.75 -14.18 27.19
C CYS A 439 0.55 -14.86 27.64
N ALA A 440 0.73 -15.11 28.94
CA ALA A 440 1.92 -15.78 29.45
C ALA A 440 2.06 -17.23 28.95
N MET A 441 0.94 -17.95 28.81
CA MET A 441 0.92 -19.29 28.21
C MET A 441 1.31 -19.25 26.73
N LEU A 442 0.79 -18.28 25.97
CA LEU A 442 1.17 -18.08 24.56
C LEU A 442 2.65 -17.74 24.43
N HIS A 443 3.16 -16.82 25.25
CA HIS A 443 4.57 -16.43 25.25
C HIS A 443 5.51 -17.61 25.52
N SER A 444 5.28 -18.34 26.62
CA SER A 444 6.09 -19.50 27.01
C SER A 444 6.07 -20.61 25.94
N MET A 445 4.91 -20.85 25.34
CA MET A 445 4.75 -21.79 24.23
C MET A 445 5.56 -21.34 23.00
N MET A 446 5.46 -20.06 22.63
CA MET A 446 6.18 -19.51 21.48
C MET A 446 7.69 -19.50 21.68
N GLU A 447 8.19 -19.19 22.89
CA GLU A 447 9.61 -19.31 23.20
C GLU A 447 10.12 -20.75 23.10
N HIS A 448 9.30 -21.73 23.50
CA HIS A 448 9.65 -23.13 23.32
C HIS A 448 9.71 -23.51 21.84
N ALA A 449 8.72 -23.09 21.04
CA ALA A 449 8.69 -23.32 19.60
C ALA A 449 9.92 -22.71 18.89
N ASP A 450 10.31 -21.49 19.27
CA ASP A 450 11.48 -20.78 18.74
C ASP A 450 12.79 -21.50 19.11
N LYS A 451 12.92 -21.95 20.36
CA LYS A 451 14.07 -22.76 20.82
C LYS A 451 14.20 -24.09 20.11
N MET A 452 13.08 -24.70 19.73
CA MET A 452 13.04 -25.95 18.97
C MET A 452 13.07 -25.74 17.45
N CYS A 453 13.23 -24.50 16.99
CA CYS A 453 13.26 -24.11 15.58
C CYS A 453 12.06 -24.62 14.77
N PHE A 454 10.86 -24.56 15.34
CA PHE A 454 9.65 -24.92 14.62
C PHE A 454 9.32 -23.86 13.56
N GLU A 455 9.15 -24.30 12.31
CA GLU A 455 8.74 -23.42 11.20
C GLU A 455 7.25 -23.06 11.29
N CYS A 456 6.42 -23.97 11.82
CA CYS A 456 4.97 -23.82 11.92
C CYS A 456 4.43 -24.50 13.19
N VAL A 457 3.48 -23.85 13.86
CA VAL A 457 2.75 -24.39 15.02
C VAL A 457 1.25 -24.13 14.90
N VAL A 458 0.45 -25.15 15.20
CA VAL A 458 -1.02 -25.01 15.32
C VAL A 458 -1.37 -24.67 16.77
N ILE A 459 -2.12 -23.60 17.00
CA ILE A 459 -2.60 -23.22 18.32
C ILE A 459 -4.10 -23.47 18.41
N ARG A 460 -4.48 -24.49 19.18
CA ARG A 460 -5.87 -24.78 19.51
C ARG A 460 -6.29 -24.05 20.77
N THR A 461 -7.36 -23.25 20.70
CA THR A 461 -7.84 -22.45 21.83
C THR A 461 -9.35 -22.27 21.80
N ASN A 462 -9.96 -22.11 22.97
CA ASN A 462 -11.35 -21.67 23.13
C ASN A 462 -11.43 -20.19 23.58
N ASN A 463 -10.32 -19.45 23.45
CA ASN A 463 -10.23 -18.07 23.90
C ASN A 463 -10.22 -17.10 22.71
N PRO A 464 -11.38 -16.59 22.26
CA PRO A 464 -11.46 -15.67 21.14
C PRO A 464 -10.71 -14.36 21.39
N LYS A 465 -10.58 -13.94 22.67
CA LYS A 465 -9.81 -12.75 23.02
C LYS A 465 -8.31 -12.94 22.77
N LEU A 466 -7.78 -14.15 22.96
CA LEU A 466 -6.37 -14.43 22.67
C LEU A 466 -6.10 -14.32 21.17
N VAL A 467 -6.95 -14.93 20.34
CA VAL A 467 -6.88 -14.85 18.88
C VAL A 467 -6.97 -13.39 18.40
N ARG A 468 -7.97 -12.64 18.88
CA ARG A 468 -8.14 -11.21 18.54
C ARG A 468 -6.96 -10.35 18.99
N SER A 469 -6.39 -10.64 20.17
CA SER A 469 -5.21 -9.95 20.64
C SER A 469 -4.03 -10.17 19.70
N THR A 470 -3.77 -11.41 19.27
CA THR A 470 -2.58 -11.74 18.44
C THR A 470 -2.74 -11.40 16.95
N LEU A 471 -3.94 -11.55 16.39
CA LEU A 471 -4.20 -11.33 14.97
C LEU A 471 -4.55 -9.88 14.63
N ALA A 472 -5.17 -9.14 15.56
CA ALA A 472 -5.62 -7.77 15.29
C ALA A 472 -4.97 -6.74 16.21
N SER A 473 -4.99 -6.99 17.53
CA SER A 473 -4.58 -5.96 18.49
C SER A 473 -3.07 -5.81 18.59
N LEU A 474 -2.30 -6.87 18.37
CA LEU A 474 -0.85 -6.89 18.51
C LEU A 474 -0.17 -5.93 17.52
N GLU A 475 -0.63 -5.92 16.26
CA GLU A 475 -0.17 -4.97 15.26
C GLU A 475 -0.53 -3.54 15.65
N ILE A 476 -1.71 -3.32 16.22
CA ILE A 476 -2.14 -1.99 16.70
C ILE A 476 -1.27 -1.53 17.88
N TRP A 477 -1.04 -2.41 18.86
CA TRP A 477 -0.22 -2.12 20.02
C TRP A 477 1.23 -1.85 19.64
N HIS A 478 1.84 -2.67 18.78
CA HIS A 478 3.19 -2.41 18.28
C HIS A 478 3.30 -1.03 17.61
N ARG A 479 2.29 -0.64 16.82
CA ARG A 479 2.23 0.67 16.16
C ARG A 479 2.00 1.84 17.12
N ASN A 480 1.30 1.62 18.22
CA ASN A 480 1.00 2.62 19.24
C ASN A 480 2.03 2.65 20.38
N GLU A 481 3.27 2.22 20.11
CA GLU A 481 4.35 2.16 21.12
C GLU A 481 3.93 1.36 22.37
N TRP A 482 3.13 0.30 22.15
CA TRP A 482 2.59 -0.59 23.17
C TRP A 482 1.61 0.06 24.15
N ASN A 483 0.85 1.05 23.66
CA ASN A 483 -0.25 1.65 24.38
C ASN A 483 -1.61 1.13 23.89
N ASP A 484 -2.56 1.03 24.81
CA ASP A 484 -3.96 0.69 24.56
C ASP A 484 -4.70 1.85 23.88
N SER A 485 -5.96 1.63 23.52
CA SER A 485 -6.77 2.65 22.85
C SER A 485 -7.07 3.89 23.73
N LYS A 486 -6.71 3.85 25.02
CA LYS A 486 -6.83 4.94 25.99
C LYS A 486 -5.46 5.53 26.34
N ASN A 487 -4.43 5.20 25.57
CA ASN A 487 -3.05 5.63 25.78
C ASN A 487 -2.46 5.19 27.14
N ARG A 488 -2.89 4.05 27.66
CA ARG A 488 -2.30 3.40 28.83
C ARG A 488 -1.43 2.25 28.36
N GLU A 489 -0.38 1.94 29.10
CA GLU A 489 0.46 0.79 28.78
C GLU A 489 -0.36 -0.49 28.65
N VAL A 490 -0.09 -1.24 27.58
CA VAL A 490 -0.75 -2.53 27.34
C VAL A 490 -0.40 -3.47 28.48
N LYS A 491 -1.42 -4.11 29.03
CA LYS A 491 -1.22 -5.11 30.09
C LYS A 491 -0.32 -6.24 29.57
N GLU A 492 0.69 -6.62 30.36
CA GLU A 492 1.69 -7.64 29.99
C GLU A 492 2.51 -7.24 28.74
N GLN A 493 2.78 -5.94 28.56
CA GLN A 493 3.52 -5.35 27.44
C GLN A 493 4.79 -6.13 27.05
N GLU A 494 5.65 -6.47 28.00
CA GLU A 494 6.91 -7.16 27.72
C GLU A 494 6.70 -8.55 27.11
N LEU A 495 5.65 -9.27 27.52
CA LEU A 495 5.29 -10.56 26.92
C LEU A 495 4.81 -10.37 25.47
N TRP A 496 4.02 -9.33 25.22
CA TRP A 496 3.54 -9.02 23.87
C TRP A 496 4.64 -8.56 22.91
N LYS A 497 5.62 -7.78 23.40
CA LYS A 497 6.85 -7.45 22.66
C LYS A 497 7.57 -8.70 22.20
N ARG A 498 7.78 -9.63 23.12
CA ARG A 498 8.49 -10.87 22.81
C ARG A 498 7.70 -11.80 21.88
N ILE A 499 6.38 -11.89 22.07
CA ILE A 499 5.47 -12.60 21.15
C ILE A 499 5.56 -12.03 19.73
N TRP A 500 5.60 -10.69 19.59
CA TRP A 500 5.73 -10.03 18.29
C TRP A 500 7.01 -10.43 17.56
N GLU A 501 8.15 -10.39 18.26
CA GLU A 501 9.44 -10.78 17.70
C GLU A 501 9.46 -12.25 17.22
N ILE A 502 8.85 -13.16 17.98
CA ILE A 502 8.83 -14.60 17.63
C ILE A 502 7.84 -14.87 16.48
N LYS A 503 6.70 -14.15 16.43
CA LYS A 503 5.68 -14.30 15.37
C LYS A 503 6.23 -14.03 13.96
N GLU A 504 7.30 -13.25 13.83
CA GLU A 504 7.94 -13.01 12.53
C GLU A 504 8.76 -14.21 12.02
N ARG A 505 9.11 -15.17 12.90
CA ARG A 505 9.93 -16.34 12.56
C ARG A 505 9.15 -17.64 12.44
N ILE A 506 8.01 -17.74 13.13
CA ILE A 506 7.20 -18.97 13.22
C ILE A 506 5.83 -18.70 12.65
N GLU A 507 5.41 -19.54 11.71
CA GLU A 507 4.04 -19.50 11.19
C GLU A 507 3.06 -20.04 12.25
N ILE A 508 2.00 -19.27 12.53
CA ILE A 508 0.98 -19.63 13.52
C ILE A 508 -0.35 -19.89 12.82
N ILE A 509 -0.82 -21.12 12.92
CA ILE A 509 -2.16 -21.52 12.47
C ILE A 509 -3.08 -21.54 13.69
N TRP A 510 -4.22 -20.86 13.62
CA TRP A 510 -5.19 -20.80 14.72
C TRP A 510 -6.31 -21.81 14.51
N ASP A 511 -6.58 -22.60 15.55
CA ASP A 511 -7.69 -23.54 15.62
C ASP A 511 -8.61 -23.12 16.78
N LEU A 512 -9.62 -22.32 16.46
CA LEU A 512 -10.58 -21.83 17.44
C LEU A 512 -11.72 -22.83 17.61
N ILE A 513 -11.91 -23.32 18.83
CA ILE A 513 -13.01 -24.24 19.17
C ILE A 513 -14.02 -23.56 20.10
N GLU A 514 -15.30 -23.87 19.94
CA GLU A 514 -16.38 -23.32 20.78
C GLU A 514 -16.45 -24.00 22.15
N GLU A 515 -16.39 -25.33 22.17
CA GLU A 515 -16.41 -26.15 23.39
C GLU A 515 -15.28 -27.18 23.35
N VAL A 516 -14.82 -27.59 24.53
CA VAL A 516 -13.83 -28.66 24.64
C VAL A 516 -14.58 -29.99 24.52
N ASP A 517 -14.32 -30.71 23.44
CA ASP A 517 -14.89 -32.04 23.23
C ASP A 517 -14.27 -33.01 24.24
N GLU A 518 -15.00 -33.27 25.33
CA GLU A 518 -14.54 -34.15 26.39
C GLU A 518 -14.21 -35.55 25.88
N VAL A 519 -14.86 -36.05 24.81
CA VAL A 519 -14.63 -37.41 24.28
C VAL A 519 -13.34 -37.48 23.46
N MET A 520 -13.13 -36.52 22.55
CA MET A 520 -11.91 -36.46 21.74
C MET A 520 -10.68 -36.05 22.56
N ASP A 521 -10.88 -35.29 23.65
CA ASP A 521 -9.79 -34.80 24.50
C ASP A 521 -9.57 -35.65 25.79
N GLU A 522 -10.45 -36.61 26.14
CA GLU A 522 -10.34 -37.43 27.37
C GLU A 522 -9.01 -38.19 27.52
N PRO A 523 -8.42 -38.81 26.48
CA PRO A 523 -7.12 -39.49 26.60
C PRO A 523 -6.01 -38.57 27.14
N TYR A 524 -6.08 -37.29 26.76
CA TYR A 524 -5.10 -36.27 27.13
C TYR A 524 -5.42 -35.65 28.49
N LEU A 525 -6.70 -35.39 28.76
CA LEU A 525 -7.19 -34.96 30.07
C LEU A 525 -6.85 -36.01 31.14
N ALA A 526 -6.91 -37.31 30.81
CA ALA A 526 -6.55 -38.42 31.69
C ALA A 526 -5.05 -38.45 32.03
N LYS A 527 -4.15 -38.28 31.04
CA LYS A 527 -2.68 -38.18 31.26
C LYS A 527 -2.35 -37.04 32.22
N TYR A 528 -3.05 -35.90 32.11
CA TYR A 528 -2.89 -34.76 33.02
C TYR A 528 -3.49 -35.00 34.41
N ARG A 529 -4.72 -35.55 34.52
CA ARG A 529 -5.35 -35.91 35.81
C ARG A 529 -4.44 -36.84 36.62
N LYS A 530 -3.74 -37.77 35.94
CA LYS A 530 -2.72 -38.66 36.54
C LYS A 530 -1.51 -37.88 37.09
N ARG A 531 -1.01 -36.87 36.37
CA ARG A 531 0.10 -35.99 36.81
C ARG A 531 -0.29 -35.11 38.00
N VAL A 532 -1.47 -34.49 37.98
CA VAL A 532 -1.95 -33.67 39.11
C VAL A 532 -2.11 -34.53 40.37
N ARG A 533 -2.65 -35.75 40.23
CA ARG A 533 -2.70 -36.71 41.33
C ARG A 533 -1.30 -37.04 41.85
N LYS A 534 -0.32 -37.31 40.97
CA LYS A 534 1.09 -37.57 41.36
C LYS A 534 1.72 -36.38 42.10
N LYS A 535 1.60 -35.16 41.57
CA LYS A 535 2.13 -33.92 42.18
C LYS A 535 1.45 -33.62 43.53
N LYS A 536 0.13 -33.83 43.67
CA LYS A 536 -0.57 -33.75 44.97
C LYS A 536 -0.11 -34.81 45.96
N THR A 537 0.28 -35.99 45.49
CA THR A 537 0.75 -37.10 46.33
C THR A 537 2.18 -36.84 46.81
N GLU A 538 3.05 -36.29 45.96
CA GLU A 538 4.41 -35.84 46.31
C GLU A 538 4.38 -34.68 47.31
N ILE A 539 3.50 -33.69 47.11
CA ILE A 539 3.29 -32.59 48.07
C ILE A 539 2.75 -33.10 49.42
N LYS A 540 1.87 -34.11 49.43
CA LYS A 540 1.38 -34.75 50.66
C LYS A 540 2.45 -35.59 51.38
N LYS A 541 3.39 -36.20 50.64
CA LYS A 541 4.51 -36.97 51.21
C LYS A 541 5.64 -36.07 51.73
N GLY A 542 5.76 -34.84 51.24
CA GLY A 542 6.76 -33.85 51.68
C GLY A 542 6.35 -32.97 52.87
N ARG A 543 5.13 -33.10 53.40
CA ARG A 543 4.73 -32.42 54.65
C ARG A 543 5.10 -33.29 55.87
N PRO A 544 5.89 -32.78 56.84
CA PRO A 544 6.07 -33.47 58.11
C PRO A 544 4.71 -33.66 58.79
N LYS A 545 4.44 -34.87 59.29
CA LYS A 545 3.29 -35.08 60.18
C LYS A 545 3.58 -34.38 61.50
N GLU A 546 2.97 -33.21 61.73
CA GLU A 546 2.86 -32.69 63.09
C GLU A 546 2.00 -33.66 63.90
N THR A 547 2.67 -34.43 64.75
CA THR A 547 2.04 -35.21 65.80
C THR A 547 1.37 -34.26 66.78
N ALA A 548 0.04 -34.25 66.79
CA ALA A 548 -0.74 -33.67 67.87
C ALA A 548 -0.41 -34.44 69.17
N LYS A 549 0.42 -33.84 70.03
CA LYS A 549 0.47 -34.19 71.45
C LYS A 549 -0.60 -33.36 72.16
N GLY A 550 -1.59 -34.06 72.69
CA GLY A 550 -2.63 -33.50 73.52
C GLY A 550 -2.07 -32.93 74.82
N LEU A 551 -2.65 -31.81 75.24
CA LEU A 551 -2.64 -31.35 76.62
C LEU A 551 -3.75 -32.11 77.35
N SER A 552 -3.35 -33.05 78.20
CA SER A 552 -4.14 -33.51 79.33
C SER A 552 -3.37 -33.13 80.60
N SER A 553 -4.14 -32.63 81.59
CA SER A 553 -3.79 -32.11 82.93
C SER A 553 -3.13 -30.74 82.98
#